data_AF-A0A1U9NVE9-F1
#
_entry.id   AF-A0A1U9NVE9-F1
#
_cell.length_a   1.000
_cell.length_b   1.000
_cell.length_c   1.000
_cell.angle_alpha   90.00
_cell.angle_beta   90.00
_cell.angle_gamma   90.00
#
_symmetry.space_group_name_H-M   'P 1'
#
loop_
_entity.id
_entity.type
_entity.pdbx_description
1 polymer ?
#
loop_
_entity_poly.entity_id
_entity_poly.type
_entity_poly.pdbx_seq_one_letter_code
_entity_poly.pdbx_strand_id
1 'polypeptide(L)'
;MEAGGTGVLQGFKDIPRVVWLLAAGVFVNAVVSFTFVFVFLYLTGPRGLGAAQAGLVTGIGGIGLVAGNFTGGWYGDRFGHRRVLLAAATLGGLTLMAFPLLPAPLLFAAIPVAQYASGVIRAANSALVAVTVPEGGRRQAFAVVRCVSNGGFTLGPPLGALIATGLSYDWLFVADGVGTLFFALWTARVVPARGASRRTSAVPDGGRGRGITAELRARPALLVVLGAILVTDAVYRQQYSTFSVFLTDQGLDPRVFGLVIALNGGVILLLELPAAVALRERPALPVIGTGLVLVGAGYAALLFGAGIASAVVMMVLLSLGEILYKTTATAYVADEAPEHAVGRFQSLYAGISVSGVVIGPPLGGALYSAAPGLLWPLCAALAATAGAAVLWAWARQRRHAARPAHETGSQPQAVAG
;
A
#
# COMPACT_ATOMS: atom_id res chain seq x y z
N MET A 1 6.47 -28.29 -23.61
CA MET A 1 5.37 -27.83 -22.75
C MET A 1 5.28 -28.81 -21.59
N GLU A 2 6.10 -28.66 -20.53
CA GLU A 2 5.97 -29.37 -19.22
C GLU A 2 7.05 -29.01 -18.15
N ALA A 3 7.80 -27.91 -18.27
CA ALA A 3 8.88 -27.57 -17.32
C ALA A 3 8.56 -26.39 -16.35
N GLY A 4 7.35 -25.84 -16.37
CA GLY A 4 7.02 -24.61 -15.63
C GLY A 4 6.51 -24.80 -14.19
N GLY A 5 5.95 -25.97 -13.86
CA GLY A 5 5.26 -26.20 -12.58
C GLY A 5 6.16 -26.69 -11.43
N THR A 6 7.23 -27.43 -11.74
CA THR A 6 8.09 -28.08 -10.75
C THR A 6 9.11 -27.12 -10.11
N GLY A 7 9.58 -26.11 -10.85
CA GLY A 7 10.56 -25.13 -10.34
C GLY A 7 10.01 -24.19 -9.28
N VAL A 8 8.71 -23.86 -9.33
CA VAL A 8 8.06 -23.00 -8.34
C VAL A 8 7.94 -23.70 -6.98
N LEU A 9 7.55 -24.98 -6.98
CA LEU A 9 7.42 -25.79 -5.76
C LEU A 9 8.77 -26.22 -5.17
N GLN A 10 9.81 -26.42 -6.00
CA GLN A 10 11.18 -26.64 -5.51
C GLN A 10 11.76 -25.39 -4.86
N GLY A 11 11.55 -24.20 -5.43
CA GLY A 11 12.06 -22.94 -4.86
C GLY A 11 11.51 -22.61 -3.46
N PHE A 12 10.37 -23.17 -3.06
CA PHE A 12 9.84 -23.02 -1.69
C PHE A 12 10.53 -23.93 -0.65
N LYS A 13 11.13 -25.06 -1.08
CA LYS A 13 11.86 -25.98 -0.18
C LYS A 13 13.23 -25.44 0.24
N ASP A 14 13.81 -24.58 -0.58
CA ASP A 14 15.14 -23.98 -0.34
C ASP A 14 15.10 -22.75 0.58
N ILE A 15 13.91 -22.34 1.03
CA ILE A 15 13.74 -21.18 1.91
C ILE A 15 14.16 -21.56 3.35
N PRO A 16 15.08 -20.80 3.98
CA PRO A 16 15.52 -21.09 5.34
C PRO A 16 14.36 -21.16 6.34
N ARG A 17 14.42 -22.11 7.29
CA ARG A 17 13.41 -22.29 8.34
C ARG A 17 13.11 -20.98 9.12
N VAL A 18 14.13 -20.13 9.30
CA VAL A 18 13.98 -18.82 9.98
C VAL A 18 13.01 -17.91 9.24
N VAL A 19 12.96 -17.95 7.89
CA VAL A 19 12.00 -17.15 7.10
C VAL A 19 10.58 -17.65 7.29
N TRP A 20 10.36 -18.97 7.31
CA TRP A 20 9.04 -19.54 7.59
C TRP A 20 8.54 -19.19 8.99
N LEU A 21 9.43 -19.24 9.99
CA LEU A 21 9.11 -18.84 11.36
C LEU A 21 8.85 -17.33 11.46
N LEU A 22 9.60 -16.49 10.75
CA LEU A 22 9.32 -15.06 10.64
C LEU A 22 7.97 -14.80 9.96
N ALA A 23 7.69 -15.48 8.85
CA ALA A 23 6.42 -15.39 8.14
C ALA A 23 5.24 -15.79 9.04
N ALA A 24 5.38 -16.84 9.87
CA ALA A 24 4.36 -17.21 10.85
C ALA A 24 4.11 -16.10 11.89
N GLY A 25 5.15 -15.42 12.35
CA GLY A 25 5.00 -14.25 13.22
C GLY A 25 4.28 -13.09 12.53
N VAL A 26 4.66 -12.81 11.28
CA VAL A 26 4.01 -11.79 10.43
C VAL A 26 2.55 -12.13 10.18
N PHE A 27 2.20 -13.40 9.98
CA PHE A 27 0.82 -13.86 9.85
C PHE A 27 -0.02 -13.44 11.06
N VAL A 28 0.43 -13.82 12.26
CA VAL A 28 -0.29 -13.54 13.51
C VAL A 28 -0.44 -12.03 13.69
N ASN A 29 0.63 -11.26 13.44
CA ASN A 29 0.57 -9.81 13.54
C ASN A 29 -0.36 -9.19 12.50
N ALA A 30 -0.40 -9.71 11.27
CA ALA A 30 -1.29 -9.25 10.21
C ALA A 30 -2.77 -9.56 10.51
N VAL A 31 -3.09 -10.71 11.11
CA VAL A 31 -4.45 -11.07 11.53
C VAL A 31 -4.98 -10.06 12.55
N VAL A 32 -4.15 -9.62 13.49
CA VAL A 32 -4.56 -8.72 14.57
C VAL A 32 -4.24 -7.24 14.31
N SER A 33 -3.82 -6.88 13.09
CA SER A 33 -3.55 -5.49 12.66
C SER A 33 -4.83 -4.65 12.48
N PHE A 34 -5.74 -4.71 13.46
CA PHE A 34 -7.06 -4.08 13.42
C PHE A 34 -6.97 -2.56 13.40
N THR A 35 -5.93 -1.98 14.01
CA THR A 35 -5.74 -0.52 14.07
C THR A 35 -5.78 0.10 12.69
N PHE A 36 -5.11 -0.51 11.70
CA PHE A 36 -5.07 0.03 10.35
C PHE A 36 -6.47 0.13 9.71
N VAL A 37 -7.38 -0.79 10.05
CA VAL A 37 -8.70 -0.93 9.41
C VAL A 37 -9.79 -0.19 10.18
N PHE A 38 -9.74 -0.20 11.51
CA PHE A 38 -10.84 0.26 12.37
C PHE A 38 -10.55 1.55 13.13
N VAL A 39 -9.33 2.11 13.07
CA VAL A 39 -8.99 3.32 13.84
C VAL A 39 -9.92 4.50 13.53
N PHE A 40 -10.30 4.69 12.27
CA PHE A 40 -11.18 5.79 11.90
C PHE A 40 -12.58 5.63 12.52
N LEU A 41 -13.15 4.43 12.42
CA LEU A 41 -14.45 4.08 13.00
C LEU A 41 -14.44 4.15 14.54
N TYR A 42 -13.32 3.78 15.15
CA TYR A 42 -13.12 3.92 16.60
C TYR A 42 -13.13 5.39 17.04
N LEU A 43 -12.43 6.25 16.30
CA LEU A 43 -12.34 7.68 16.59
C LEU A 43 -13.71 8.35 16.45
N THR A 44 -14.48 8.01 15.41
CA THR A 44 -15.78 8.64 15.16
C THR A 44 -16.93 8.05 15.97
N GLY A 45 -16.88 6.75 16.27
CA GLY A 45 -17.90 6.05 17.06
C GLY A 45 -17.64 6.21 18.57
N PRO A 46 -17.02 5.23 19.25
CA PRO A 46 -16.82 5.25 20.71
C PRO A 46 -16.11 6.47 21.27
N ARG A 47 -15.22 7.11 20.50
CA ARG A 47 -14.50 8.32 20.95
C ARG A 47 -15.21 9.63 20.63
N GLY A 48 -16.31 9.59 19.86
CA GLY A 48 -17.15 10.75 19.58
C GLY A 48 -16.47 11.89 18.82
N LEU A 49 -15.35 11.64 18.12
CA LEU A 49 -14.70 12.66 17.31
C LEU A 49 -15.46 12.89 16.01
N GLY A 50 -15.49 14.13 15.53
CA GLY A 50 -16.00 14.41 14.19
C GLY A 50 -15.12 13.77 13.10
N ALA A 51 -15.69 13.49 11.92
CA ALA A 51 -14.95 12.88 10.81
C ALA A 51 -13.72 13.69 10.39
N ALA A 52 -13.78 15.03 10.45
CA ALA A 52 -12.64 15.90 10.20
C ALA A 52 -11.50 15.68 11.22
N GLN A 53 -11.82 15.56 12.52
CA GLN A 53 -10.83 15.28 13.56
C GLN A 53 -10.23 13.88 13.41
N ALA A 54 -11.07 12.87 13.18
CA ALA A 54 -10.61 11.50 12.92
C ALA A 54 -9.69 11.43 11.69
N GLY A 55 -10.03 12.19 10.64
CA GLY A 55 -9.20 12.38 9.45
C GLY A 55 -7.84 12.96 9.76
N LEU A 56 -7.80 14.09 10.47
CA LEU A 56 -6.55 14.72 10.90
C LEU A 56 -5.66 13.79 11.72
N VAL A 57 -6.22 13.14 12.74
CA VAL A 57 -5.49 12.21 13.62
C VAL A 57 -4.91 11.04 12.82
N THR A 58 -5.71 10.44 11.93
CA THR A 58 -5.26 9.32 11.09
C THR A 58 -4.20 9.76 10.08
N GLY A 59 -4.34 10.96 9.49
CA GLY A 59 -3.34 11.54 8.58
C GLY A 59 -2.00 11.82 9.26
N ILE A 60 -2.02 12.38 10.47
CA ILE A 60 -0.82 12.54 11.32
C ILE A 60 -0.22 11.17 11.64
N GLY A 61 -1.06 10.16 11.90
CA GLY A 61 -0.67 8.76 11.97
C GLY A 61 0.11 8.30 10.74
N GLY A 62 -0.38 8.62 9.54
CA GLY A 62 0.29 8.37 8.27
C GLY A 62 1.69 8.99 8.19
N ILE A 63 1.90 10.19 8.72
CA ILE A 63 3.23 10.83 8.81
C ILE A 63 4.15 9.99 9.69
N GLY A 64 3.66 9.55 10.85
CA GLY A 64 4.37 8.62 11.73
C GLY A 64 4.79 7.36 10.97
N LEU A 65 3.86 6.71 10.26
CA LEU A 65 4.12 5.53 9.45
C LEU A 65 5.24 5.78 8.44
N VAL A 66 5.16 6.86 7.65
CA VAL A 66 6.18 7.22 6.65
C VAL A 66 7.54 7.40 7.32
N ALA A 67 7.61 8.22 8.37
CA ALA A 67 8.86 8.47 9.09
C ALA A 67 9.47 7.18 9.66
N GLY A 68 8.65 6.27 10.18
CA GLY A 68 9.09 4.97 10.69
C GLY A 68 9.72 4.09 9.60
N ASN A 69 9.16 4.08 8.39
CA ASN A 69 9.73 3.31 7.28
C ASN A 69 11.11 3.81 6.85
N PHE A 70 11.26 5.13 6.74
CA PHE A 70 12.53 5.73 6.33
C PHE A 70 13.61 5.56 7.41
N THR A 71 13.25 5.79 8.67
CA THR A 71 14.22 5.75 9.76
C THR A 71 14.53 4.33 10.25
N GLY A 72 13.60 3.38 10.12
CA GLY A 72 13.76 2.01 10.62
C GLY A 72 14.94 1.25 10.01
N GLY A 73 15.23 1.46 8.73
CA GLY A 73 16.43 0.89 8.08
C GLY A 73 17.72 1.49 8.64
N TRP A 74 17.79 2.82 8.77
CA TRP A 74 18.96 3.51 9.32
C TRP A 74 19.26 3.08 10.76
N TYR A 75 18.23 3.03 11.63
CA TYR A 75 18.39 2.52 12.98
C TYR A 75 18.82 1.05 12.96
N GLY A 76 18.25 0.24 12.06
CA GLY A 76 18.55 -1.18 11.91
C GLY A 76 20.00 -1.45 11.52
N ASP A 77 20.55 -0.67 10.59
CA ASP A 77 21.96 -0.75 10.18
C ASP A 77 22.92 -0.34 11.31
N ARG A 78 22.54 0.67 12.11
CA ARG A 78 23.40 1.20 13.19
C ARG A 78 23.35 0.38 14.49
N PHE A 79 22.15 -0.06 14.89
CA PHE A 79 21.91 -0.69 16.19
C PHE A 79 21.55 -2.17 16.10
N GLY A 80 21.32 -2.68 14.89
CA GLY A 80 20.92 -4.05 14.58
C GLY A 80 19.41 -4.19 14.38
N HIS A 81 19.01 -4.66 13.19
CA HIS A 81 17.61 -4.81 12.77
C HIS A 81 16.73 -5.58 13.76
N ARG A 82 17.24 -6.64 14.38
CA ARG A 82 16.50 -7.39 15.41
C ARG A 82 16.19 -6.52 16.62
N ARG A 83 17.17 -5.76 17.13
CA ARG A 83 16.97 -4.91 18.33
C ARG A 83 15.97 -3.79 18.05
N VAL A 84 16.09 -3.17 16.88
CA VAL A 84 15.19 -2.10 16.43
C VAL A 84 13.76 -2.59 16.26
N LEU A 85 13.57 -3.77 15.65
CA LEU A 85 12.25 -4.40 15.55
C LEU A 85 11.64 -4.65 16.94
N LEU A 86 12.40 -5.22 17.87
CA LEU A 86 11.90 -5.50 19.23
C LEU A 86 11.53 -4.23 19.99
N ALA A 87 12.38 -3.19 19.91
CA ALA A 87 12.10 -1.91 20.55
C ALA A 87 10.85 -1.25 19.97
N ALA A 88 10.72 -1.22 18.64
CA ALA A 88 9.56 -0.66 17.96
C ALA A 88 8.27 -1.46 18.26
N ALA A 89 8.32 -2.79 18.21
CA ALA A 89 7.18 -3.64 18.54
C ALA A 89 6.77 -3.53 20.01
N THR A 90 7.73 -3.35 20.93
CA THR A 90 7.43 -3.11 22.34
C THR A 90 6.75 -1.76 22.53
N LEU A 91 7.32 -0.69 21.97
CA LEU A 91 6.73 0.66 22.03
C LEU A 91 5.33 0.67 21.39
N GLY A 92 5.21 0.18 20.17
CA GLY A 92 3.95 0.13 19.42
C GLY A 92 2.90 -0.70 20.15
N GLY A 93 3.25 -1.92 20.59
CA GLY A 93 2.33 -2.79 21.30
C GLY A 93 1.81 -2.21 22.61
N LEU A 94 2.70 -1.64 23.44
CA LEU A 94 2.30 -0.96 24.68
C LEU A 94 1.45 0.28 24.41
N THR A 95 1.80 1.07 23.39
CA THR A 95 1.02 2.25 23.00
C THR A 95 -0.40 1.84 22.57
N LEU A 96 -0.54 0.80 21.73
CA LEU A 96 -1.83 0.28 21.30
C LEU A 96 -2.67 -0.25 22.48
N MET A 97 -2.08 -1.00 23.40
CA MET A 97 -2.79 -1.46 24.60
C MET A 97 -3.25 -0.29 25.49
N ALA A 98 -2.50 0.81 25.51
CA ALA A 98 -2.86 2.00 26.26
C ALA A 98 -3.96 2.84 25.59
N PHE A 99 -4.19 2.72 24.26
CA PHE A 99 -5.14 3.55 23.53
C PHE A 99 -6.50 3.67 24.22
N PRO A 100 -7.20 2.58 24.61
CA PRO A 100 -8.50 2.64 25.29
C PRO A 100 -8.52 3.52 26.54
N LEU A 101 -7.40 3.64 27.24
CA LEU A 101 -7.27 4.38 28.49
C LEU A 101 -6.97 5.87 28.27
N LEU A 102 -6.52 6.25 27.07
CA LEU A 102 -6.12 7.62 26.77
C LEU A 102 -7.34 8.50 26.49
N PRO A 103 -7.44 9.73 27.05
CA PRO A 103 -8.44 10.70 26.61
C PRO A 103 -8.18 11.15 25.16
N ALA A 104 -9.24 11.63 24.49
CA ALA A 104 -9.20 11.94 23.06
C ALA A 104 -8.05 12.88 22.62
N PRO A 105 -7.67 13.95 23.37
CA PRO A 105 -6.54 14.78 22.99
C PRO A 105 -5.21 14.03 22.93
N LEU A 106 -4.99 13.04 23.80
CA LEU A 106 -3.75 12.25 23.80
C LEU A 106 -3.66 11.28 22.62
N LEU A 107 -4.77 10.95 21.96
CA LEU A 107 -4.76 10.12 20.75
C LEU A 107 -4.06 10.82 19.57
N PHE A 108 -4.05 12.15 19.53
CA PHE A 108 -3.30 12.93 18.53
C PHE A 108 -1.78 12.69 18.61
N ALA A 109 -1.26 12.32 19.79
CA ALA A 109 0.13 11.97 19.99
C ALA A 109 0.37 10.45 19.93
N ALA A 110 -0.56 9.65 20.47
CA ALA A 110 -0.39 8.20 20.56
C ALA A 110 -0.47 7.51 19.19
N ILE A 111 -1.36 7.95 18.30
CA ILE A 111 -1.52 7.39 16.96
C ILE A 111 -0.28 7.53 16.07
N PRO A 112 0.35 8.70 15.92
CA PRO A 112 1.61 8.80 15.17
C PRO A 112 2.74 7.96 15.79
N VAL A 113 2.80 7.82 17.12
CA VAL A 113 3.80 6.95 17.77
C VAL A 113 3.57 5.49 17.42
N ALA A 114 2.34 4.99 17.52
CA ALA A 114 2.00 3.62 17.14
C ALA A 114 2.26 3.36 15.65
N GLN A 115 1.89 4.30 14.77
CA GLN A 115 2.13 4.18 13.33
C GLN A 115 3.62 4.26 12.97
N TYR A 116 4.39 5.10 13.67
CA TYR A 116 5.85 5.15 13.54
C TYR A 116 6.48 3.80 13.91
N ALA A 117 6.08 3.22 15.04
CA ALA A 117 6.50 1.89 15.43
C ALA A 117 6.18 0.85 14.34
N SER A 118 4.97 0.85 13.79
CA SER A 118 4.58 -0.04 12.67
C SER A 118 5.46 0.15 11.43
N GLY A 119 5.83 1.39 11.09
CA GLY A 119 6.75 1.68 10.00
C GLY A 119 8.14 1.12 10.24
N VAL A 120 8.68 1.28 11.45
CA VAL A 120 9.98 0.73 11.85
C VAL A 120 9.96 -0.80 11.84
N ILE A 121 8.90 -1.43 12.35
CA ILE A 121 8.72 -2.89 12.33
C ILE A 121 8.77 -3.41 10.90
N ARG A 122 8.04 -2.77 9.97
CA ARG A 122 8.03 -3.17 8.56
C ARG A 122 9.40 -3.08 7.90
N ALA A 123 10.10 -1.97 8.11
CA ALA A 123 11.45 -1.77 7.56
C ALA A 123 12.44 -2.78 8.13
N ALA A 124 12.45 -2.95 9.46
CA ALA A 124 13.35 -3.88 10.14
C ALA A 124 13.06 -5.35 9.78
N ASN A 125 11.79 -5.73 9.65
CA ASN A 125 11.40 -7.08 9.24
C ASN A 125 11.85 -7.39 7.81
N SER A 126 11.67 -6.44 6.88
CA SER A 126 12.14 -6.58 5.49
C SER A 126 13.65 -6.79 5.44
N ALA A 127 14.40 -6.02 6.22
CA ALA A 127 15.85 -6.17 6.31
C ALA A 127 16.28 -7.51 6.95
N LEU A 128 15.59 -7.97 8.01
CA LEU A 128 15.85 -9.28 8.62
C LEU A 128 15.66 -10.43 7.64
N VAL A 129 14.60 -10.39 6.82
CA VAL A 129 14.40 -11.35 5.74
C VAL A 129 15.54 -11.28 4.72
N ALA A 130 15.96 -10.08 4.32
CA ALA A 130 17.04 -9.92 3.34
C ALA A 130 18.41 -10.44 3.81
N VAL A 131 18.73 -10.31 5.10
CA VAL A 131 20.03 -10.76 5.67
C VAL A 131 20.04 -12.23 6.10
N THR A 132 18.87 -12.84 6.34
CA THR A 132 18.76 -14.25 6.75
C THR A 132 18.72 -15.23 5.58
N VAL A 133 18.53 -14.73 4.36
CA VAL A 133 18.39 -15.54 3.15
C VAL A 133 19.66 -15.46 2.29
N PRO A 134 20.18 -16.59 1.78
CA PRO A 134 21.28 -16.61 0.83
C PRO A 134 21.00 -15.73 -0.42
N GLU A 135 22.07 -15.30 -1.08
CA GLU A 135 21.96 -14.57 -2.35
C GLU A 135 21.26 -15.47 -3.39
N GLY A 136 20.32 -14.89 -4.15
CA GLY A 136 19.44 -15.62 -5.08
C GLY A 136 18.05 -15.99 -4.50
N GLY A 137 17.94 -16.30 -3.21
CA GLY A 137 16.66 -16.74 -2.59
C GLY A 137 15.74 -15.61 -2.11
N ARG A 138 16.22 -14.36 -2.08
CA ARG A 138 15.49 -13.23 -1.47
C ARG A 138 14.11 -13.00 -2.09
N ARG A 139 14.00 -13.10 -3.42
CA ARG A 139 12.73 -12.87 -4.13
C ARG A 139 11.64 -13.83 -3.67
N GLN A 140 11.97 -15.12 -3.56
CA GLN A 140 11.04 -16.15 -3.08
C GLN A 140 10.67 -15.95 -1.62
N ALA A 141 11.65 -15.61 -0.77
CA ALA A 141 11.41 -15.31 0.64
C ALA A 141 10.47 -14.12 0.84
N PHE A 142 10.68 -13.01 0.11
CA PHE A 142 9.76 -11.87 0.15
C PHE A 142 8.37 -12.22 -0.38
N ALA A 143 8.28 -13.06 -1.43
CA ALA A 143 6.99 -13.53 -1.95
C ALA A 143 6.23 -14.36 -0.90
N VAL A 144 6.89 -15.26 -0.16
CA VAL A 144 6.29 -16.02 0.95
C VAL A 144 5.79 -15.09 2.05
N VAL A 145 6.64 -14.19 2.54
CA VAL A 145 6.28 -13.27 3.63
C VAL A 145 5.10 -12.40 3.22
N ARG A 146 5.07 -11.90 1.98
CA ARG A 146 3.94 -11.12 1.45
C ARG A 146 2.67 -11.96 1.35
N CYS A 147 2.74 -13.17 0.81
CA CYS A 147 1.59 -14.07 0.70
C CYS A 147 0.97 -14.36 2.07
N VAL A 148 1.81 -14.69 3.05
CA VAL A 148 1.40 -14.96 4.43
C VAL A 148 0.82 -13.71 5.10
N SER A 149 1.45 -12.55 4.94
CA SER A 149 0.92 -11.28 5.46
C SER A 149 -0.45 -10.94 4.88
N ASN A 150 -0.64 -11.13 3.57
CA ASN A 150 -1.92 -10.89 2.91
C ASN A 150 -2.98 -11.88 3.40
N GLY A 151 -2.63 -13.16 3.58
CA GLY A 151 -3.53 -14.14 4.17
C GLY A 151 -4.02 -13.74 5.56
N GLY A 152 -3.13 -13.21 6.41
CA GLY A 152 -3.51 -12.67 7.71
C GLY A 152 -4.43 -11.45 7.59
N PHE A 153 -4.09 -10.51 6.70
CA PHE A 153 -4.90 -9.31 6.45
C PHE A 153 -6.27 -9.61 5.83
N THR A 154 -6.45 -10.72 5.13
CA THR A 154 -7.77 -11.17 4.66
C THR A 154 -8.65 -11.69 5.81
N LEU A 155 -8.05 -12.36 6.80
CA LEU A 155 -8.76 -12.91 7.95
C LEU A 155 -9.00 -11.88 9.06
N GLY A 156 -8.14 -10.86 9.17
CA GLY A 156 -8.19 -9.86 10.22
C GLY A 156 -9.47 -9.04 10.27
N PRO A 157 -9.86 -8.31 9.20
CA PRO A 157 -11.02 -7.42 9.20
C PRO A 157 -12.34 -8.07 9.65
N PRO A 158 -12.70 -9.30 9.21
CA PRO A 158 -13.90 -9.99 9.71
C PRO A 158 -13.79 -10.33 11.19
N LEU A 159 -12.64 -10.83 11.65
CA LEU A 159 -12.40 -11.12 13.07
C LEU A 159 -12.46 -9.84 13.92
N GLY A 160 -11.88 -8.75 13.42
CA GLY A 160 -11.96 -7.42 14.02
C GLY A 160 -13.41 -6.95 14.12
N ALA A 161 -14.21 -7.10 13.07
CA ALA A 161 -15.63 -6.73 13.14
C ALA A 161 -16.43 -7.59 14.13
N LEU A 162 -16.12 -8.88 14.27
CA LEU A 162 -16.71 -9.74 15.30
C LEU A 162 -16.31 -9.28 16.72
N ILE A 163 -15.05 -8.91 16.95
CA ILE A 163 -14.59 -8.36 18.23
C ILE A 163 -15.26 -7.02 18.52
N ALA A 164 -15.32 -6.13 17.53
CA ALA A 164 -15.92 -4.80 17.66
C ALA A 164 -17.41 -4.87 18.03
N THR A 165 -18.15 -5.82 17.43
CA THR A 165 -19.60 -5.99 17.64
C THR A 165 -19.95 -6.88 18.82
N GLY A 166 -19.13 -7.88 19.15
CA GLY A 166 -19.39 -8.83 20.24
C GLY A 166 -18.80 -8.42 21.59
N LEU A 167 -17.71 -7.65 21.59
CA LEU A 167 -17.04 -7.18 22.80
C LEU A 167 -17.06 -5.65 22.84
N SER A 168 -16.09 -5.01 22.19
CA SER A 168 -16.00 -3.55 22.02
C SER A 168 -14.87 -3.21 21.04
N TYR A 169 -14.86 -1.97 20.54
CA TYR A 169 -13.74 -1.48 19.74
C TYR A 169 -12.42 -1.39 20.53
N ASP A 170 -12.47 -1.20 21.85
CA ASP A 170 -11.26 -1.13 22.67
C ASP A 170 -10.46 -2.43 22.62
N TRP A 171 -11.14 -3.57 22.58
CA TRP A 171 -10.52 -4.88 22.44
C TRP A 171 -9.75 -5.06 21.12
N LEU A 172 -10.06 -4.28 20.08
CA LEU A 172 -9.28 -4.30 18.85
C LEU A 172 -7.84 -3.82 19.09
N PHE A 173 -7.69 -2.72 19.82
CA PHE A 173 -6.37 -2.14 20.10
C PHE A 173 -5.60 -2.97 21.13
N VAL A 174 -6.29 -3.56 22.11
CA VAL A 174 -5.68 -4.51 23.05
C VAL A 174 -5.20 -5.75 22.31
N ALA A 175 -6.01 -6.34 21.43
CA ALA A 175 -5.62 -7.51 20.66
C ALA A 175 -4.45 -7.22 19.69
N ASP A 176 -4.49 -6.07 19.01
CA ASP A 176 -3.42 -5.60 18.13
C ASP A 176 -2.11 -5.38 18.91
N GLY A 177 -2.21 -4.73 20.07
CA GLY A 177 -1.08 -4.50 20.97
C GLY A 177 -0.47 -5.80 21.51
N VAL A 178 -1.30 -6.71 22.04
CA VAL A 178 -0.87 -8.04 22.50
C VAL A 178 -0.25 -8.85 21.36
N GLY A 179 -0.85 -8.84 20.17
CA GLY A 179 -0.34 -9.51 18.99
C GLY A 179 1.02 -8.95 18.53
N THR A 180 1.20 -7.64 18.61
CA THR A 180 2.46 -6.96 18.30
C THR A 180 3.55 -7.30 19.33
N LEU A 181 3.21 -7.36 20.63
CA LEU A 181 4.14 -7.82 21.68
C LEU A 181 4.48 -9.31 21.54
N PHE A 182 3.50 -10.13 21.19
CA PHE A 182 3.72 -11.54 20.87
C PHE A 182 4.67 -11.68 19.68
N PHE A 183 4.48 -10.89 18.61
CA PHE A 183 5.38 -10.88 17.47
C PHE A 183 6.80 -10.47 17.86
N ALA A 184 6.97 -9.51 18.77
CA ALA A 184 8.27 -9.16 19.33
C ALA A 184 8.89 -10.36 20.05
N LEU A 185 8.17 -10.99 20.98
CA LEU A 185 8.66 -12.14 21.74
C LEU A 185 9.01 -13.32 20.83
N TRP A 186 8.17 -13.59 19.85
CA TRP A 186 8.37 -14.63 18.84
C TRP A 186 9.63 -14.36 18.03
N THR A 187 9.77 -13.16 17.48
CA THR A 187 10.96 -12.74 16.73
C THR A 187 12.22 -12.81 17.59
N ALA A 188 12.13 -12.47 18.87
CA ALA A 188 13.25 -12.58 19.81
C ALA A 188 13.71 -14.03 19.98
N ARG A 189 12.80 -15.01 19.96
CA ARG A 189 13.14 -16.43 20.10
C ARG A 189 13.66 -17.05 18.81
N VAL A 190 13.07 -16.66 17.68
CA VAL A 190 13.31 -17.28 16.37
C VAL A 190 14.55 -16.73 15.68
N VAL A 191 14.81 -15.41 15.80
CA VAL A 191 15.91 -14.76 15.10
C VAL A 191 17.13 -14.68 16.02
N PRO A 192 18.26 -15.30 15.67
CA PRO A 192 19.48 -15.24 16.48
C PRO A 192 20.01 -13.81 16.61
N ALA A 193 20.51 -13.46 17.80
CA ALA A 193 21.07 -12.13 18.08
C ALA A 193 22.32 -11.79 17.23
N ARG A 194 22.97 -12.78 16.61
CA ARG A 194 24.25 -12.65 15.89
C ARG A 194 24.15 -12.45 14.37
N GLY A 195 22.95 -12.25 13.82
CA GLY A 195 22.72 -12.38 12.36
C GLY A 195 22.74 -11.14 11.46
N ALA A 196 22.95 -9.90 11.95
CA ALA A 196 22.60 -8.72 11.13
C ALA A 196 23.59 -7.54 11.18
N SER A 197 24.89 -7.80 11.34
CA SER A 197 25.93 -6.78 11.12
C SER A 197 26.77 -7.15 9.90
N ARG A 198 26.14 -7.25 8.74
CA ARG A 198 26.89 -7.07 7.49
C ARG A 198 26.77 -5.58 7.20
N ARG A 199 27.86 -4.83 7.43
CA ARG A 199 27.99 -3.44 6.94
C ARG A 199 27.58 -3.48 5.48
N THR A 200 26.43 -2.93 5.15
CA THR A 200 26.13 -2.53 3.79
C THR A 200 27.21 -1.51 3.46
N SER A 201 28.17 -1.92 2.63
CA SER A 201 29.06 -0.99 1.96
C SER A 201 28.15 0.02 1.32
N ALA A 202 28.18 1.27 1.81
CA ALA A 202 27.58 2.38 1.12
C ALA A 202 28.18 2.34 -0.28
N VAL A 203 27.38 1.92 -1.27
CA VAL A 203 27.78 2.05 -2.67
C VAL A 203 28.03 3.53 -2.85
N PRO A 204 29.23 3.95 -3.26
CA PRO A 204 29.48 5.35 -3.57
C PRO A 204 28.41 5.81 -4.55
N ASP A 205 27.83 6.98 -4.32
CA ASP A 205 26.88 7.64 -5.21
C ASP A 205 27.63 7.98 -6.52
N GLY A 206 27.84 6.95 -7.32
CA GLY A 206 28.68 6.91 -8.50
C GLY A 206 27.87 7.38 -9.68
N GLY A 207 27.78 8.69 -9.84
CA GLY A 207 27.28 9.32 -11.05
C GLY A 207 26.47 10.56 -10.77
N ARG A 208 27.06 11.72 -11.08
CA ARG A 208 26.32 12.95 -11.40
C ARG A 208 25.52 12.72 -12.69
N GLY A 209 24.50 11.86 -12.64
CA GLY A 209 23.45 11.81 -13.66
C GLY A 209 22.67 13.12 -13.65
N ARG A 210 21.93 13.39 -14.73
CA ARG A 210 20.96 14.50 -14.75
C ARG A 210 20.07 14.44 -13.51
N GLY A 211 19.78 15.59 -12.91
CA GLY A 211 18.89 15.66 -11.75
C GLY A 211 17.54 14.99 -12.05
N ILE A 212 16.95 14.31 -11.06
CA ILE A 212 15.69 13.55 -11.23
C ILE A 212 14.58 14.39 -11.89
N THR A 213 14.57 15.69 -11.64
CA THR A 213 13.62 16.65 -12.24
C THR A 213 13.76 16.77 -13.76
N ALA A 214 14.99 16.78 -14.29
CA ALA A 214 15.24 16.82 -15.73
C ALA A 214 14.84 15.49 -16.38
N GLU A 215 15.12 14.38 -15.71
CA GLU A 215 14.79 13.03 -16.17
C GLU A 215 13.28 12.79 -16.22
N LEU A 216 12.54 13.29 -15.23
CA LEU A 216 11.07 13.25 -15.20
C LEU A 216 10.46 14.16 -16.28
N ARG A 217 10.99 15.36 -16.49
CA ARG A 217 10.50 16.28 -17.54
C ARG A 217 10.66 15.70 -18.95
N ALA A 218 11.68 14.87 -19.16
CA ALA A 218 11.88 14.15 -20.41
C ALA A 218 10.84 13.04 -20.64
N ARG A 219 10.06 12.64 -19.61
CA ARG A 219 9.09 11.53 -19.64
C ARG A 219 7.69 12.03 -19.24
N PRO A 220 6.99 12.78 -20.11
CA PRO A 220 5.72 13.40 -19.75
C PRO A 220 4.62 12.39 -19.36
N ALA A 221 4.60 11.20 -19.97
CA ALA A 221 3.63 10.16 -19.61
C ALA A 221 3.87 9.61 -18.20
N LEU A 222 5.13 9.45 -17.79
CA LEU A 222 5.46 9.04 -16.43
C LEU A 222 4.99 10.07 -15.41
N LEU A 223 5.15 11.38 -15.69
CA LEU A 223 4.63 12.43 -14.83
C LEU A 223 3.10 12.36 -14.69
N VAL A 224 2.37 12.10 -15.79
CA VAL A 224 0.92 11.89 -15.76
C VAL A 224 0.56 10.68 -14.90
N VAL A 225 1.27 9.55 -15.06
CA VAL A 225 1.06 8.35 -14.25
C VAL A 225 1.31 8.63 -12.76
N LEU A 226 2.42 9.29 -12.41
CA LEU A 226 2.74 9.64 -11.02
C LEU A 226 1.69 10.57 -10.39
N GLY A 227 1.22 11.58 -11.13
CA GLY A 227 0.13 12.45 -10.67
C GLY A 227 -1.19 11.69 -10.52
N ALA A 228 -1.50 10.78 -11.44
CA ALA A 228 -2.68 9.95 -11.39
C ALA A 228 -2.66 8.99 -10.18
N ILE A 229 -1.51 8.38 -9.89
CA ILE A 229 -1.32 7.52 -8.69
C ILE A 229 -1.52 8.33 -7.42
N LEU A 230 -0.95 9.54 -7.32
CA LEU A 230 -1.13 10.40 -6.15
C LEU A 230 -2.62 10.63 -5.83
N VAL A 231 -3.39 11.01 -6.85
CA VAL A 231 -4.82 11.29 -6.74
C VAL A 231 -5.58 10.01 -6.41
N THR A 232 -5.35 8.93 -7.16
CA THR A 232 -6.10 7.68 -6.98
C THR A 232 -5.76 6.99 -5.67
N ASP A 233 -4.52 7.01 -5.19
CA ASP A 233 -4.17 6.45 -3.88
C ASP A 233 -4.81 7.27 -2.75
N ALA A 234 -4.89 8.61 -2.85
CA ALA A 234 -5.63 9.41 -1.87
C ALA A 234 -7.13 9.06 -1.80
N VAL A 235 -7.74 8.81 -2.97
CA VAL A 235 -9.13 8.35 -3.09
C VAL A 235 -9.28 6.92 -2.57
N TYR A 236 -8.39 6.00 -2.95
CA TYR A 236 -8.42 4.59 -2.57
C TYR A 236 -8.33 4.41 -1.05
N ARG A 237 -7.64 5.31 -0.33
CA ARG A 237 -7.56 5.28 1.15
C ARG A 237 -8.87 5.59 1.84
N GLN A 238 -9.87 6.16 1.16
CA GLN A 238 -11.19 6.43 1.74
C GLN A 238 -11.91 5.16 2.20
N GLN A 239 -11.56 4.00 1.64
CA GLN A 239 -12.15 2.73 2.09
C GLN A 239 -11.85 2.42 3.57
N TYR A 240 -10.72 2.89 4.11
CA TYR A 240 -10.32 2.66 5.51
C TYR A 240 -10.75 3.81 6.43
N SER A 241 -11.29 4.89 5.88
CA SER A 241 -11.71 6.07 6.64
C SER A 241 -13.21 6.32 6.48
N THR A 242 -13.58 7.24 5.60
CA THR A 242 -14.94 7.76 5.40
C THR A 242 -15.94 6.67 4.99
N PHE A 243 -15.50 5.63 4.27
CA PHE A 243 -16.38 4.53 3.89
C PHE A 243 -16.90 3.74 5.10
N SER A 244 -16.05 3.51 6.11
CA SER A 244 -16.44 2.80 7.33
C SER A 244 -17.55 3.55 8.10
N VAL A 245 -17.45 4.88 8.13
CA VAL A 245 -18.43 5.76 8.77
C VAL A 245 -19.70 5.84 7.93
N PHE A 246 -19.58 5.98 6.61
CA PHE A 246 -20.73 6.02 5.71
C PHE A 246 -21.61 4.77 5.83
N LEU A 247 -21.05 3.57 5.91
CA LEU A 247 -21.86 2.37 6.13
C LEU A 247 -22.61 2.42 7.47
N THR A 248 -21.95 2.92 8.51
CA THR A 248 -22.51 3.01 9.87
C THR A 248 -23.60 4.09 9.97
N ASP A 249 -23.40 5.26 9.36
CA ASP A 249 -24.37 6.35 9.29
C ASP A 249 -25.65 5.93 8.55
N GLN A 250 -25.53 4.95 7.65
CA GLN A 250 -26.65 4.38 6.89
C GLN A 250 -27.30 3.19 7.62
N GLY A 251 -26.92 2.94 8.88
CA GLY A 251 -27.51 1.92 9.75
C GLY A 251 -27.08 0.48 9.41
N LEU A 252 -26.03 0.28 8.61
CA LEU A 252 -25.52 -1.06 8.31
C LEU A 252 -24.69 -1.60 9.48
N ASP A 253 -24.79 -2.91 9.70
CA ASP A 253 -24.01 -3.61 10.73
C ASP A 253 -22.50 -3.45 10.45
N PRO A 254 -21.66 -3.10 11.44
CA PRO A 254 -20.20 -3.02 11.29
C PRO A 254 -19.54 -4.30 10.75
N ARG A 255 -20.19 -5.47 10.91
CA ARG A 255 -19.79 -6.74 10.28
C ARG A 255 -19.76 -6.66 8.75
N VAL A 256 -20.66 -5.89 8.15
CA VAL A 256 -20.65 -5.64 6.70
C VAL A 256 -19.34 -4.98 6.29
N PHE A 257 -18.88 -3.96 7.01
CA PHE A 257 -17.60 -3.31 6.72
C PHE A 257 -16.43 -4.31 6.80
N GLY A 258 -16.34 -5.10 7.87
CA GLY A 258 -15.29 -6.13 8.01
C GLY A 258 -15.30 -7.17 6.88
N LEU A 259 -16.49 -7.65 6.49
CA LEU A 259 -16.67 -8.61 5.39
C LEU A 259 -16.33 -7.99 4.03
N VAL A 260 -16.71 -6.73 3.80
CA VAL A 260 -16.40 -6.01 2.57
C VAL A 260 -14.87 -5.79 2.46
N ILE A 261 -14.18 -5.44 3.54
CA ILE A 261 -12.70 -5.34 3.51
C ILE A 261 -12.05 -6.72 3.28
N ALA A 262 -12.58 -7.81 3.84
CA ALA A 262 -12.08 -9.15 3.53
C ALA A 262 -12.33 -9.57 2.07
N LEU A 263 -13.45 -9.15 1.48
CA LEU A 263 -13.73 -9.38 0.08
C LEU A 263 -12.63 -8.78 -0.80
N ASN A 264 -12.13 -7.59 -0.47
CA ASN A 264 -10.97 -7.00 -1.16
C ASN A 264 -9.74 -7.92 -1.11
N GLY A 265 -9.35 -8.35 0.09
CA GLY A 265 -8.22 -9.27 0.26
C GLY A 265 -8.40 -10.60 -0.47
N GLY A 266 -9.62 -11.15 -0.47
CA GLY A 266 -9.97 -12.38 -1.18
C GLY A 266 -9.89 -12.24 -2.71
N VAL A 267 -10.45 -11.16 -3.27
CA VAL A 267 -10.37 -10.87 -4.72
C VAL A 267 -8.93 -10.71 -5.16
N ILE A 268 -8.12 -9.96 -4.39
CA ILE A 268 -6.68 -9.78 -4.68
C ILE A 268 -5.97 -11.13 -4.63
N LEU A 269 -6.15 -11.93 -3.57
CA LEU A 269 -5.47 -13.21 -3.43
C LEU A 269 -5.79 -14.17 -4.59
N LEU A 270 -7.05 -14.18 -5.05
CA LEU A 270 -7.51 -15.08 -6.11
C LEU A 270 -7.12 -14.59 -7.51
N LEU A 271 -7.16 -13.29 -7.76
CA LEU A 271 -7.07 -12.74 -9.12
C LEU A 271 -5.76 -12.01 -9.42
N GLU A 272 -4.94 -11.62 -8.44
CA GLU A 272 -3.70 -10.86 -8.68
C GLU A 272 -2.71 -11.64 -9.56
N LEU A 273 -2.46 -12.91 -9.24
CA LEU A 273 -1.55 -13.75 -10.03
C LEU A 273 -2.09 -14.08 -11.43
N PRO A 274 -3.34 -14.56 -11.60
CA PRO A 274 -3.92 -14.76 -12.94
C PRO A 274 -3.91 -13.49 -13.80
N ALA A 275 -4.27 -12.34 -13.23
CA ALA A 275 -4.29 -11.07 -13.95
C ALA A 275 -2.88 -10.65 -14.38
N ALA A 276 -1.88 -10.78 -13.51
CA ALA A 276 -0.48 -10.47 -13.84
C ALA A 276 0.04 -11.31 -15.03
N VAL A 277 -0.33 -12.60 -15.08
CA VAL A 277 0.05 -13.48 -16.20
C VAL A 277 -0.70 -13.11 -17.48
N ALA A 278 -2.02 -12.90 -17.40
CA ALA A 278 -2.86 -12.59 -18.55
C ALA A 278 -2.52 -11.24 -19.21
N LEU A 279 -2.00 -10.29 -18.43
CA LEU A 279 -1.71 -8.93 -18.88
C LEU A 279 -0.24 -8.68 -19.21
N ARG A 280 0.63 -9.69 -19.08
CA ARG A 280 2.10 -9.55 -19.27
C ARG A 280 2.51 -9.01 -20.65
N GLU A 281 1.72 -9.28 -21.68
CA GLU A 281 1.97 -8.86 -23.08
C GLU A 281 1.20 -7.58 -23.44
N ARG A 282 0.41 -7.03 -22.52
CA ARG A 282 -0.34 -5.80 -22.74
C ARG A 282 0.52 -4.57 -22.42
N PRO A 283 0.38 -3.46 -23.18
CA PRO A 283 1.06 -2.23 -22.85
C PRO A 283 0.61 -1.69 -21.48
N ALA A 284 1.56 -1.19 -20.69
CA ALA A 284 1.34 -0.81 -19.29
C ALA A 284 0.33 0.33 -19.11
N LEU A 285 0.45 1.41 -19.89
CA LEU A 285 -0.40 2.61 -19.72
C LEU A 285 -1.92 2.35 -19.84
N PRO A 286 -2.44 1.60 -20.83
CA PRO A 286 -3.88 1.32 -20.87
C PRO A 286 -4.33 0.42 -19.74
N VAL A 287 -3.51 -0.53 -19.29
CA VAL A 287 -3.83 -1.35 -18.11
C VAL A 287 -3.93 -0.49 -16.85
N ILE A 288 -2.96 0.40 -16.63
CA ILE A 288 -2.97 1.37 -15.52
C ILE A 288 -4.21 2.26 -15.62
N GLY A 289 -4.43 2.91 -16.77
CA GLY A 289 -5.54 3.83 -16.99
C GLY A 289 -6.91 3.17 -16.77
N THR A 290 -7.12 1.96 -17.29
CA THR A 290 -8.34 1.18 -17.02
C THR A 290 -8.49 0.85 -15.54
N GLY A 291 -7.42 0.46 -14.86
CA GLY A 291 -7.43 0.21 -13.42
C GLY A 291 -7.88 1.42 -12.59
N LEU A 292 -7.36 2.61 -12.91
CA LEU A 292 -7.74 3.86 -12.23
C LEU A 292 -9.20 4.23 -12.50
N VAL A 293 -9.70 4.02 -13.74
CA VAL A 293 -11.12 4.21 -14.07
C VAL A 293 -12.01 3.24 -13.28
N LEU A 294 -11.61 1.98 -13.10
CA LEU A 294 -12.34 1.01 -12.28
C LEU A 294 -12.43 1.44 -10.81
N VAL A 295 -11.37 2.04 -10.25
CA VAL A 295 -11.44 2.63 -8.90
C VAL A 295 -12.50 3.74 -8.84
N GLY A 296 -12.54 4.61 -9.85
CA GLY A 296 -13.57 5.65 -9.96
C GLY A 296 -14.98 5.08 -10.09
N ALA A 297 -15.16 4.06 -10.93
CA ALA A 297 -16.43 3.34 -11.08
C ALA A 297 -16.87 2.65 -9.78
N GLY A 298 -15.92 2.13 -9.00
CA GLY A 298 -16.19 1.57 -7.69
C GLY A 298 -16.80 2.58 -6.74
N TYR A 299 -16.19 3.76 -6.59
CA TYR A 299 -16.79 4.83 -5.77
C TYR A 299 -18.10 5.38 -6.36
N ALA A 300 -18.25 5.39 -7.69
CA ALA A 300 -19.51 5.76 -8.34
C ALA A 300 -20.65 4.78 -8.00
N ALA A 301 -20.35 3.52 -7.68
CA ALA A 301 -21.36 2.53 -7.28
C ALA A 301 -22.12 2.94 -6.02
N LEU A 302 -21.49 3.74 -5.13
CA LEU A 302 -22.13 4.26 -3.92
C LEU A 302 -23.17 5.37 -4.20
N LEU A 303 -23.21 5.91 -5.43
CA LEU A 303 -24.19 6.92 -5.84
C LEU A 303 -25.59 6.33 -6.05
N PHE A 304 -25.69 5.02 -6.31
CA PHE A 304 -26.95 4.32 -6.55
C PHE A 304 -27.68 3.91 -5.28
N GLY A 305 -27.12 4.25 -4.11
CA GLY A 305 -27.71 4.00 -2.80
C GLY A 305 -26.71 3.39 -1.83
N ALA A 306 -27.02 3.52 -0.54
CA ALA A 306 -26.23 2.94 0.54
C ALA A 306 -26.79 1.58 0.94
N GLY A 307 -26.23 0.51 0.40
CA GLY A 307 -26.63 -0.85 0.74
C GLY A 307 -25.52 -1.86 0.57
N ILE A 308 -25.70 -3.07 1.11
CA ILE A 308 -24.71 -4.16 1.03
C ILE A 308 -24.30 -4.41 -0.43
N ALA A 309 -25.26 -4.40 -1.36
CA ALA A 309 -24.98 -4.58 -2.79
C ALA A 309 -24.04 -3.50 -3.34
N SER A 310 -24.31 -2.22 -3.06
CA SER A 310 -23.45 -1.11 -3.48
C SER A 310 -22.04 -1.20 -2.89
N ALA A 311 -21.91 -1.61 -1.62
CA ALA A 311 -20.64 -1.78 -0.93
C ALA A 311 -19.82 -2.93 -1.52
N VAL A 312 -20.47 -4.05 -1.83
CA VAL A 312 -19.85 -5.20 -2.51
C VAL A 312 -19.40 -4.83 -3.92
N VAL A 313 -20.26 -4.18 -4.71
CA VAL A 313 -19.92 -3.74 -6.08
C VAL A 313 -18.77 -2.74 -6.05
N MET A 314 -18.83 -1.74 -5.16
CA MET A 314 -17.77 -0.77 -4.94
C MET A 314 -16.45 -1.50 -4.68
N MET A 315 -16.46 -2.46 -3.75
CA MET A 315 -15.24 -3.13 -3.33
C MET A 315 -14.67 -4.07 -4.41
N VAL A 316 -15.51 -4.80 -5.13
CA VAL A 316 -15.06 -5.64 -6.25
C VAL A 316 -14.40 -4.78 -7.32
N LEU A 317 -15.02 -3.67 -7.72
CA LEU A 317 -14.46 -2.75 -8.70
C LEU A 317 -13.15 -2.10 -8.23
N LEU A 318 -13.08 -1.68 -6.96
CA LEU A 318 -11.84 -1.19 -6.35
C LEU A 318 -10.72 -2.22 -6.40
N SER A 319 -11.05 -3.48 -6.07
CA SER A 319 -10.07 -4.58 -6.04
C SER A 319 -9.55 -4.93 -7.42
N LEU A 320 -10.45 -5.00 -8.42
CA LEU A 320 -10.05 -5.18 -9.82
C LEU A 320 -9.18 -4.02 -10.29
N GLY A 321 -9.58 -2.78 -9.98
CA GLY A 321 -8.79 -1.59 -10.30
C GLY A 321 -7.38 -1.65 -9.72
N GLU A 322 -7.27 -1.97 -8.43
CA GLU A 322 -6.02 -2.13 -7.71
C GLU A 322 -5.08 -3.16 -8.34
N ILE A 323 -5.60 -4.35 -8.66
CA ILE A 323 -4.82 -5.41 -9.31
C ILE A 323 -4.21 -4.92 -10.62
N LEU A 324 -4.98 -4.19 -11.42
CA LEU A 324 -4.52 -3.66 -12.70
C LEU A 324 -3.48 -2.56 -12.53
N TYR A 325 -3.77 -1.53 -11.73
CA TYR A 325 -2.91 -0.34 -11.71
C TYR A 325 -1.69 -0.49 -10.79
N LYS A 326 -1.77 -1.08 -9.60
CA LYS A 326 -0.64 -1.05 -8.65
C LYS A 326 0.55 -1.86 -9.13
N THR A 327 0.30 -3.10 -9.56
CA THR A 327 1.34 -4.01 -10.06
C THR A 327 1.98 -3.46 -11.34
N THR A 328 1.15 -3.07 -12.30
CA THR A 328 1.59 -2.55 -13.60
C THR A 328 2.27 -1.19 -13.47
N ALA A 329 1.80 -0.29 -12.60
CA ALA A 329 2.45 1.01 -12.38
C ALA A 329 3.82 0.85 -11.73
N THR A 330 3.96 -0.05 -10.76
CA THR A 330 5.26 -0.34 -10.14
C THR A 330 6.27 -0.80 -11.19
N ALA A 331 5.87 -1.71 -12.09
CA ALA A 331 6.70 -2.18 -13.19
C ALA A 331 7.02 -1.06 -14.20
N TYR A 332 6.00 -0.33 -14.65
CA TYR A 332 6.15 0.77 -15.61
C TYR A 332 7.14 1.85 -15.14
N VAL A 333 7.08 2.24 -13.86
CA VAL A 333 8.03 3.20 -13.28
C VAL A 333 9.46 2.65 -13.28
N ALA A 334 9.64 1.34 -13.12
CA ALA A 334 10.94 0.69 -13.17
C ALA A 334 11.49 0.67 -14.60
N ASP A 335 10.65 0.31 -15.58
CA ASP A 335 11.03 0.17 -16.99
C ASP A 335 11.37 1.52 -17.64
N GLU A 336 10.69 2.60 -17.23
CA GLU A 336 10.97 3.96 -17.70
C GLU A 336 12.23 4.57 -17.07
N ALA A 337 12.69 4.03 -15.95
CA ALA A 337 13.81 4.59 -15.22
C ALA A 337 15.15 4.29 -15.92
N PRO A 338 16.08 5.27 -15.99
CA PRO A 338 17.45 4.99 -16.40
C PRO A 338 18.09 3.90 -15.53
N GLU A 339 19.00 3.10 -16.09
CA GLU A 339 19.67 2.00 -15.38
C GLU A 339 20.31 2.43 -14.05
N HIS A 340 20.88 3.65 -14.01
CA HIS A 340 21.53 4.21 -12.82
C HIS A 340 20.55 4.86 -11.82
N ALA A 341 19.26 4.95 -12.14
CA ALA A 341 18.26 5.70 -11.37
C ALA A 341 16.97 4.91 -11.03
N VAL A 342 16.89 3.62 -11.38
CA VAL A 342 15.73 2.74 -11.07
C VAL A 342 15.31 2.85 -9.61
N GLY A 343 16.25 2.76 -8.68
CA GLY A 343 15.95 2.88 -7.25
C GLY A 343 15.36 4.23 -6.83
N ARG A 344 15.79 5.33 -7.46
CA ARG A 344 15.26 6.68 -7.20
C ARG A 344 13.83 6.81 -7.72
N PHE A 345 13.54 6.27 -8.90
CA PHE A 345 12.21 6.26 -9.50
C PHE A 345 11.23 5.40 -8.69
N GLN A 346 11.66 4.22 -8.25
CA GLN A 346 10.87 3.34 -7.39
C GLN A 346 10.60 3.98 -6.02
N SER A 347 11.58 4.67 -5.45
CA SER A 347 11.40 5.41 -4.19
C SER A 347 10.40 6.56 -4.35
N LEU A 348 10.43 7.26 -5.49
CA LEU A 348 9.47 8.31 -5.82
C LEU A 348 8.05 7.76 -5.93
N TYR A 349 7.86 6.66 -6.67
CA TYR A 349 6.57 5.97 -6.77
C TYR A 349 6.05 5.53 -5.39
N ALA A 350 6.90 4.87 -4.59
CA ALA A 350 6.54 4.42 -3.25
C ALA A 350 6.15 5.60 -2.34
N GLY A 351 6.90 6.71 -2.39
CA GLY A 351 6.60 7.92 -1.64
C GLY A 351 5.25 8.53 -2.03
N ILE A 352 4.98 8.62 -3.33
CA ILE A 352 3.69 9.09 -3.86
C ILE A 352 2.55 8.18 -3.41
N SER A 353 2.71 6.86 -3.54
CA SER A 353 1.65 5.92 -3.16
C SER A 353 1.34 5.95 -1.67
N VAL A 354 2.37 6.06 -0.82
CA VAL A 354 2.18 6.14 0.63
C VAL A 354 1.61 7.50 1.05
N SER A 355 1.87 8.58 0.32
CA SER A 355 1.33 9.90 0.63
C SER A 355 -0.21 9.91 0.71
N GLY A 356 -0.88 9.01 -0.04
CA GLY A 356 -2.32 8.79 0.07
C GLY A 356 -2.79 8.49 1.50
N VAL A 357 -1.99 7.78 2.32
CA VAL A 357 -2.30 7.50 3.74
C VAL A 357 -2.29 8.78 4.57
N VAL A 358 -1.43 9.74 4.22
CA VAL A 358 -1.28 11.02 4.92
C VAL A 358 -2.39 11.99 4.55
N ILE A 359 -2.69 12.09 3.25
CA ILE A 359 -3.61 13.12 2.72
C ILE A 359 -5.06 12.63 2.61
N GLY A 360 -5.26 11.34 2.37
CA GLY A 360 -6.59 10.75 2.14
C GLY A 360 -7.53 10.97 3.33
N PRO A 361 -7.25 10.42 4.52
CA PRO A 361 -8.13 10.55 5.67
C PRO A 361 -8.45 12.00 6.07
N PRO A 362 -7.49 12.96 6.14
CA PRO A 362 -7.81 14.36 6.42
C PRO A 362 -8.73 15.01 5.39
N LEU A 363 -8.43 14.86 4.08
CA LEU A 363 -9.24 15.47 3.03
C LEU A 363 -10.64 14.85 2.98
N GLY A 364 -10.71 13.53 3.07
CA GLY A 364 -11.96 12.80 3.09
C GLY A 364 -12.80 13.13 4.32
N GLY A 365 -12.20 13.13 5.51
CA GLY A 365 -12.89 13.46 6.76
C GLY A 365 -13.41 14.89 6.79
N ALA A 366 -12.62 15.86 6.31
CA ALA A 366 -13.03 17.25 6.19
C ALA A 366 -14.19 17.43 5.20
N LEU A 367 -14.09 16.81 4.01
CA LEU A 367 -15.16 16.86 3.02
C LEU A 367 -16.42 16.15 3.51
N TYR A 368 -16.29 15.01 4.18
CA TYR A 368 -17.41 14.28 4.76
C TYR A 368 -18.12 15.10 5.84
N SER A 369 -17.38 15.89 6.63
CA SER A 369 -17.97 16.78 7.63
C SER A 369 -18.68 17.98 7.01
N ALA A 370 -18.15 18.54 5.91
CA ALA A 370 -18.70 19.74 5.28
C ALA A 370 -19.84 19.44 4.28
N ALA A 371 -19.69 18.39 3.47
CA ALA A 371 -20.62 18.00 2.42
C ALA A 371 -20.53 16.48 2.13
N PRO A 372 -21.14 15.63 2.97
CA PRO A 372 -21.07 14.17 2.82
C PRO A 372 -21.48 13.68 1.42
N GLY A 373 -22.51 14.29 0.82
CA GLY A 373 -23.03 13.93 -0.50
C GLY A 373 -22.07 14.21 -1.67
N LEU A 374 -21.07 15.08 -1.49
CA LEU A 374 -20.08 15.38 -2.53
C LEU A 374 -18.87 14.44 -2.51
N LEU A 375 -18.66 13.69 -1.44
CA LEU A 375 -17.47 12.84 -1.30
C LEU A 375 -17.39 11.77 -2.38
N TRP A 376 -18.44 10.97 -2.57
CA TRP A 376 -18.43 9.87 -3.53
C TRP A 376 -18.39 10.33 -4.99
N PRO A 377 -19.17 11.35 -5.42
CA PRO A 377 -19.03 11.92 -6.76
C PRO A 377 -17.62 12.46 -7.01
N LEU A 378 -17.02 13.13 -6.02
CA LEU A 378 -15.67 13.68 -6.14
C LEU A 378 -14.62 12.56 -6.26
N CYS A 379 -14.69 11.53 -5.40
CA CYS A 379 -13.81 10.36 -5.48
C CYS A 379 -13.91 9.66 -6.85
N ALA A 380 -15.14 9.45 -7.33
CA ALA A 380 -15.40 8.87 -8.63
C ALA A 380 -14.80 9.71 -9.76
N ALA A 381 -15.07 11.02 -9.76
CA ALA A 381 -14.56 11.95 -10.77
C ALA A 381 -13.03 12.05 -10.75
N LEU A 382 -12.41 12.17 -9.58
CA LEU A 382 -10.95 12.28 -9.44
C LEU A 382 -10.24 11.03 -9.96
N ALA A 383 -10.69 9.82 -9.56
CA ALA A 383 -10.06 8.59 -10.03
C ALA A 383 -10.33 8.32 -11.52
N ALA A 384 -11.55 8.60 -12.02
CA ALA A 384 -11.88 8.44 -13.43
C ALA A 384 -11.11 9.44 -14.33
N THR A 385 -10.97 10.70 -13.90
CA THR A 385 -10.19 11.71 -14.64
C THR A 385 -8.70 11.40 -14.63
N ALA A 386 -8.16 10.91 -13.50
CA ALA A 386 -6.79 10.41 -13.41
C ALA A 386 -6.54 9.25 -14.39
N GLY A 387 -7.45 8.27 -14.43
CA GLY A 387 -7.40 7.17 -15.39
C GLY A 387 -7.52 7.62 -16.85
N ALA A 388 -8.46 8.51 -17.14
CA ALA A 388 -8.64 9.09 -18.48
C ALA A 388 -7.40 9.87 -18.94
N ALA A 389 -6.73 10.60 -18.04
CA ALA A 389 -5.49 11.30 -18.33
C ALA A 389 -4.36 10.34 -18.73
N VAL A 390 -4.22 9.20 -18.05
CA VAL A 390 -3.25 8.14 -18.40
C VAL A 390 -3.59 7.52 -19.75
N LEU A 391 -4.87 7.21 -20.02
CA LEU A 391 -5.32 6.68 -21.31
C LEU A 391 -5.08 7.68 -22.45
N TRP A 392 -5.30 8.97 -22.19
CA TRP A 392 -5.02 10.04 -23.15
C TRP A 392 -3.52 10.17 -23.43
N ALA A 393 -2.68 10.11 -22.40
CA ALA A 393 -1.22 10.12 -22.56
C ALA A 393 -0.74 8.94 -23.43
N TRP A 394 -1.30 7.75 -23.23
CA TRP A 394 -1.05 6.58 -24.07
C TRP A 394 -1.50 6.78 -25.52
N ALA A 395 -2.71 7.29 -25.74
CA ALA A 395 -3.23 7.55 -27.09
C ALA A 395 -2.35 8.56 -27.84
N ARG A 396 -1.85 9.59 -27.14
CA ARG A 396 -0.93 10.59 -27.69
C ARG A 396 0.42 9.96 -28.07
N GLN A 397 0.99 9.11 -27.22
CA GLN A 397 2.24 8.40 -27.54
C GLN A 397 2.10 7.53 -28.80
N ARG A 398 1.01 6.76 -28.91
CA ARG A 398 0.77 5.93 -30.10
C ARG A 398 0.64 6.76 -31.38
N ARG A 399 -0.05 7.90 -31.31
CA ARG A 399 -0.20 8.81 -32.47
C ARG A 399 1.13 9.40 -32.92
N HIS A 400 2.03 9.74 -31.99
CA HIS A 400 3.37 10.22 -32.34
C HIS A 400 4.24 9.10 -32.95
N ALA A 401 4.15 7.87 -32.43
CA ALA A 401 4.88 6.72 -32.97
C ALA A 401 4.36 6.26 -34.35
N ALA A 402 3.07 6.49 -34.65
CA ALA A 402 2.45 6.11 -35.91
C ALA A 402 2.60 7.16 -37.04
N ARG A 403 3.18 8.34 -36.77
CA ARG A 403 3.53 9.30 -37.83
C ARG A 403 4.80 8.82 -38.54
N PRO A 404 4.74 8.42 -39.83
CA PRO A 404 5.94 8.02 -40.56
C PRO A 404 6.91 9.19 -40.66
N ALA A 405 8.21 8.90 -40.59
CA ALA A 405 9.31 9.86 -40.78
C ALA A 405 9.43 10.35 -42.24
N HIS A 406 8.33 10.82 -42.82
CA HIS A 406 8.31 11.49 -44.12
C HIS A 406 8.38 13.00 -43.87
N GLU A 407 9.58 13.53 -43.62
CA GLU A 407 9.94 14.94 -43.88
C GLU A 407 11.42 15.25 -43.55
N THR A 408 12.35 14.35 -43.87
CA THR A 408 13.77 14.72 -44.02
C THR A 408 14.41 13.85 -45.11
N GLY A 409 13.76 13.81 -46.27
CA GLY A 409 14.41 13.44 -47.53
C GLY A 409 14.97 14.71 -48.15
N SER A 410 16.24 15.01 -47.86
CA SER A 410 17.02 15.99 -48.60
C SER A 410 16.90 15.72 -50.10
N GLN A 411 16.41 16.71 -50.86
CA GLN A 411 16.45 16.69 -52.32
C GLN A 411 17.89 16.41 -52.79
N PRO A 412 18.11 15.54 -53.77
CA PRO A 412 19.42 15.44 -54.40
C PRO A 412 19.67 16.73 -55.17
N GLN A 413 20.68 17.50 -54.75
CA GLN A 413 21.22 18.57 -55.58
C GLN A 413 21.70 17.92 -56.90
N ALA A 414 21.02 18.26 -57.99
CA ALA A 414 21.49 17.97 -59.34
C ALA A 414 22.81 18.73 -59.54
N VAL A 415 23.92 17.99 -59.58
CA VAL A 415 25.20 18.49 -60.05
C VAL A 415 25.10 18.54 -61.58
N ALA A 416 25.02 19.75 -62.12
CA ALA A 416 25.30 20.00 -63.53
C ALA A 416 26.81 19.79 -63.76
N GLY A 417 27.14 18.89 -64.68
CA GLY A 417 28.49 18.63 -65.18
C GLY A 417 28.39 18.14 -66.60
#